data_AF-A0AA47LYY4-F1
#
_entry.id   AF-A0AA47LYY4-F1
#
_cell.length_a   1.000
_cell.length_b   1.000
_cell.length_c   1.000
_cell.angle_alpha   90.00
_cell.angle_beta   90.00
_cell.angle_gamma   90.00
#
_symmetry.space_group_name_H-M   'P 1'
#
loop_
_entity.id
_entity.type
_entity.pdbx_description
1 polymer ?
#
loop_
_entity_poly.entity_id
_entity_poly.type
_entity_poly.pdbx_seq_one_letter_code
_entity_poly.pdbx_strand_id
1 'polypeptide(L)'
;MNEVDHLLEHRFETLSLEEKFEVKRLGPHHPRDIGISQTAGENIRAFNVEWFAKNKWLTASIQKKALFCFPCLVAVVEKLLGRGRDARI
;
A
#
# COMPACT_ATOMS: atom_id res chain seq x y z
N MET A 1 9.01 -8.00 3.78
CA MET A 1 9.37 -7.40 2.47
C MET A 1 8.25 -6.56 1.86
N ASN A 2 6.97 -6.98 1.86
CA ASN A 2 5.84 -6.15 1.38
C ASN A 2 5.04 -5.45 2.50
N GLU A 3 5.46 -5.60 3.76
CA GLU A 3 4.90 -4.85 4.88
C GLU A 3 5.09 -3.35 4.62
N VAL A 4 4.02 -2.59 4.83
CA VAL A 4 4.04 -1.14 4.59
C VAL A 4 5.08 -0.47 5.46
N ASP A 5 5.26 -0.92 6.70
CA ASP A 5 6.27 -0.39 7.60
C ASP A 5 7.67 -0.50 6.99
N HIS A 6 8.01 -1.66 6.42
CA HIS A 6 9.27 -1.85 5.70
C HIS A 6 9.39 -0.99 4.45
N LEU A 7 8.32 -0.86 3.63
CA LEU A 7 8.33 -0.05 2.41
C LEU A 7 8.37 1.47 2.68
N LEU A 8 7.95 1.90 3.88
CA LEU A 8 8.05 3.28 4.32
C LEU A 8 9.46 3.62 4.82
N GLU A 9 10.17 2.65 5.40
CA GLU A 9 11.57 2.79 5.80
C GLU A 9 12.53 2.66 4.60
N HIS A 10 12.27 1.69 3.72
CA HIS A 10 13.05 1.37 2.54
C HIS A 10 12.20 1.64 1.31
N ARG A 11 12.35 2.84 0.75
CA ARG A 11 11.54 3.28 -0.40
C ARG A 11 11.61 2.25 -1.51
N PHE A 12 10.48 1.98 -2.16
CA PHE A 12 10.41 0.96 -3.21
C PHE A 12 11.44 1.19 -4.33
N GLU A 13 11.79 2.45 -4.63
CA GLU A 13 12.81 2.80 -5.63
C GLU A 13 14.21 2.30 -5.28
N THR A 14 14.56 2.24 -3.98
CA THR A 14 15.90 1.87 -3.51
C THR A 14 16.11 0.37 -3.44
N LEU A 15 15.03 -0.42 -3.54
CA LEU A 15 15.10 -1.87 -3.57
C LEU A 15 15.77 -2.38 -4.86
N SER A 16 16.44 -3.53 -4.78
CA SER A 16 16.95 -4.25 -5.93
C SER A 16 15.82 -4.69 -6.86
N LEU A 17 16.15 -5.07 -8.09
CA LEU A 17 15.16 -5.53 -9.06
C LEU A 17 14.41 -6.78 -8.57
N GLU A 18 15.13 -7.72 -7.96
CA GLU A 18 14.56 -8.95 -7.40
C GLU A 18 13.57 -8.65 -6.26
N GLU A 19 13.96 -7.79 -5.32
CA GLU A 19 13.07 -7.35 -4.23
C GLU A 19 11.82 -6.64 -4.75
N LYS A 20 11.96 -5.79 -5.78
CA LYS A 20 10.83 -5.12 -6.43
C LYS A 20 9.86 -6.12 -7.04
N PHE A 21 10.36 -7.16 -7.71
CA PHE A 21 9.51 -8.23 -8.25
C PHE A 21 8.81 -9.00 -7.15
N GLU A 22 9.52 -9.32 -6.07
CA GLU A 22 8.97 -10.06 -4.95
C GLU A 22 7.87 -9.27 -4.23
N VAL A 23 8.08 -7.99 -3.95
CA VAL A 23 7.06 -7.12 -3.36
C VAL A 23 5.81 -7.06 -4.24
N LYS A 24 5.97 -6.92 -5.56
CA LYS A 24 4.83 -6.93 -6.51
C LYS A 24 4.12 -8.28 -6.54
N ARG A 25 4.86 -9.39 -6.47
CA ARG A 25 4.32 -10.77 -6.45
C ARG A 25 3.51 -11.04 -5.19
N LEU A 26 4.00 -10.60 -4.03
CA LEU A 26 3.32 -10.73 -2.74
C LEU A 26 2.07 -9.86 -2.64
N GLY A 27 2.06 -8.71 -3.31
CA GLY A 27 0.93 -7.78 -3.29
C GLY A 27 0.77 -7.06 -1.94
N PRO A 28 -0.37 -6.40 -1.72
CA PRO A 28 -0.63 -5.68 -0.47
C PRO A 28 -0.67 -6.60 0.75
N HIS A 29 0.00 -6.18 1.82
CA HIS A 29 -0.09 -6.83 3.11
C HIS A 29 -1.38 -6.40 3.83
N HIS A 30 -2.15 -7.38 4.34
CA HIS A 30 -3.41 -7.15 5.07
C HIS A 30 -3.27 -7.69 6.51
N PRO A 31 -2.77 -6.90 7.47
CA PRO A 31 -2.62 -7.32 8.85
C PRO A 31 -3.99 -7.56 9.51
N ARG A 32 -4.10 -8.64 10.31
CA ARG A 32 -5.35 -9.00 11.00
C ARG A 32 -5.55 -8.25 12.32
N ASP A 33 -4.46 -7.75 12.89
CA ASP A 33 -4.33 -7.17 14.22
C ASP A 33 -4.18 -5.64 14.21
N ILE A 34 -4.59 -4.98 13.12
CA ILE A 34 -4.46 -3.55 13.00
C ILE A 34 -5.49 -2.77 13.84
N GLY A 35 -4.99 -2.06 14.87
CA GLY A 35 -5.78 -1.19 15.73
C GLY A 35 -5.78 0.27 15.28
N ILE A 36 -6.42 0.58 14.14
CA ILE A 36 -6.66 1.98 13.73
C ILE A 36 -7.96 2.46 14.39
N SER A 37 -7.84 3.49 15.22
CA SER A 37 -8.99 4.20 15.78
C SER A 37 -8.78 5.71 15.73
N GLN A 38 -9.87 6.44 15.62
CA GLN A 38 -9.91 7.90 15.61
C GLN A 38 -11.08 8.40 16.46
N THR A 39 -10.80 9.41 17.29
CA THR A 39 -11.84 10.14 18.02
C THR A 39 -12.54 11.12 17.09
N ALA A 40 -13.86 11.08 17.05
CA ALA A 40 -14.72 11.97 16.27
C ALA A 40 -15.80 12.57 17.21
N GLY A 41 -15.46 13.69 17.84
CA GLY A 41 -16.25 14.28 18.93
C GLY A 41 -16.24 13.37 20.15
N GLU A 42 -17.41 12.99 20.64
CA GLU A 42 -17.58 12.05 21.76
C GLU A 42 -17.50 10.58 21.33
N ASN A 43 -17.44 10.30 20.02
CA ASN A 43 -17.45 8.94 19.49
C ASN A 43 -16.04 8.46 19.15
N ILE A 44 -15.81 7.15 19.28
CA ILE A 44 -14.61 6.46 18.78
C ILE A 44 -15.00 5.68 17.54
N ARG A 45 -14.29 5.93 16.43
CA ARG A 45 -14.42 5.16 15.19
C ARG A 45 -13.22 4.24 15.05
N ALA A 46 -13.45 3.00 14.67
CA ALA A 46 -12.40 2.01 14.40
C ALA A 46 -12.44 1.55 12.95
N PHE A 47 -11.29 1.20 12.40
CA PHE A 47 -11.22 0.60 11.08
C PHE A 47 -11.80 -0.82 11.10
N ASN A 48 -12.66 -1.14 10.13
CA ASN A 48 -13.17 -2.50 9.94
C ASN A 48 -12.23 -3.27 8.98
N VAL A 49 -11.55 -4.29 9.49
CA VAL A 49 -10.60 -5.13 8.74
C VAL A 49 -11.20 -5.85 7.53
N GLU A 50 -12.53 -6.05 7.48
CA GLU A 50 -13.22 -6.61 6.32
C GLU A 50 -13.07 -5.73 5.06
N TRP A 51 -12.71 -4.46 5.21
CA TRP A 51 -12.43 -3.58 4.08
C TRP A 51 -11.27 -4.07 3.20
N PHE A 52 -10.33 -4.84 3.75
CA PHE A 52 -9.26 -5.47 2.96
C PHE A 52 -9.81 -6.47 1.93
N ALA A 53 -10.85 -7.24 2.30
CA ALA A 53 -11.47 -8.19 1.36
C ALA A 53 -12.20 -7.46 0.22
N LYS A 54 -12.77 -6.29 0.51
CA LYS A 54 -13.48 -5.46 -0.48
C LYS A 54 -12.53 -4.65 -1.36
N ASN A 55 -11.36 -4.27 -0.85
CA ASN A 55 -10.42 -3.36 -1.51
C ASN A 55 -9.04 -4.00 -1.58
N LYS A 56 -8.82 -4.80 -2.62
CA LYS A 56 -7.56 -5.54 -2.83
C LYS A 56 -6.32 -4.67 -3.00
N TRP A 57 -6.45 -3.36 -3.19
CA TRP A 57 -5.33 -2.42 -3.29
C TRP A 57 -4.98 -1.73 -1.96
N LEU A 58 -5.85 -1.87 -0.96
CA LEU A 58 -5.72 -1.23 0.34
C LEU A 58 -4.71 -2.00 1.19
N THR A 59 -3.82 -1.29 1.88
CA THR A 59 -2.89 -1.89 2.82
C THR A 59 -2.73 -0.99 4.04
N ALA A 60 -1.88 -1.39 4.97
CA ALA A 60 -1.87 -0.85 6.32
C ALA A 60 -0.48 -0.90 6.94
N SER A 61 -0.13 0.18 7.65
CA SER A 61 1.02 0.27 8.54
C SER A 61 0.57 -0.01 9.97
N ILE A 62 1.19 -1.01 10.61
CA ILE A 62 0.91 -1.33 12.01
C ILE A 62 1.52 -0.25 12.89
N GLN A 63 2.77 0.13 12.60
CA GLN A 63 3.50 1.12 13.40
C GLN A 63 2.83 2.51 13.37
N LYS A 64 2.45 3.00 12.18
CA LYS A 64 1.82 4.32 12.04
C LYS A 64 0.31 4.31 12.32
N LYS A 65 -0.30 3.13 12.50
CA LYS A 65 -1.75 2.97 12.63
C LYS A 65 -2.50 3.75 11.54
N ALA A 66 -2.13 3.49 10.28
CA ALA A 66 -2.67 4.20 9.14
C ALA A 66 -2.83 3.30 7.91
N LEU A 67 -3.80 3.65 7.06
CA LEU A 67 -4.05 2.99 5.78
C LEU A 67 -3.25 3.62 4.67
N PHE A 68 -2.86 2.79 3.70
CA PHE A 68 -2.11 3.20 2.53
C PHE A 68 -2.66 2.56 1.26
N CYS A 69 -2.43 3.22 0.13
CA CYS A 69 -2.66 2.69 -1.19
C CYS A 69 -1.43 1.90 -1.63
N PHE A 70 -1.54 0.57 -1.74
CA PHE A 70 -0.40 -0.27 -2.13
C PHE A 70 0.16 0.07 -3.52
N PRO A 71 -0.67 0.26 -4.57
CA PRO A 71 -0.17 0.74 -5.86
C PRO A 71 0.61 2.05 -5.73
N CYS A 72 0.21 2.95 -4.83
CA CYS A 72 0.87 4.23 -4.62
C CYS A 72 2.23 4.07 -3.92
N LEU A 73 2.41 3.01 -3.13
CA LEU A 73 3.70 2.67 -2.49
C LEU A 73 4.69 2.03 -3.47
N VAL A 74 4.20 1.27 -4.45
CA VAL A 74 5.05 0.52 -5.40
C VAL A 74 5.12 1.14 -6.80
N ALA A 75 4.31 2.16 -7.07
CA ALA A 75 4.35 2.90 -8.33
C ALA A 75 5.54 3.86 -8.32
N VAL A 76 6.66 3.38 -8.84
CA VAL A 76 7.56 4.28 -9.56
C VAL A 76 6.74 4.77 -10.75
N VAL A 77 6.51 6.07 -10.86
CA VAL A 77 5.96 6.64 -12.09
C VAL A 77 6.84 6.10 -13.23
N GLU A 78 6.30 5.23 -14.09
CA GLU A 78 6.92 4.84 -15.36
C GLU A 78 6.92 6.07 -16.29
N LYS A 79 7.62 7.14 -15.89
CA LYS A 79 7.86 8.32 -16.71
C LYS A 79 9.13 8.17 -17.55
N LEU A 80 9.83 7.04 -17.45
CA LEU A 80 11.10 6.83 -18.14
C LEU A 80 11.22 5.42 -18.72
N LEU A 81 10.31 5.03 -19.62
CA LEU A 81 10.60 4.17 -20.78
C LEU A 81 9.33 4.07 -21.66
N GLY A 82 9.40 4.67 -22.84
CA GLY A 82 8.26 4.97 -23.71
C GLY A 82 7.40 3.77 -24.12
N ARG A 83 6.14 3.78 -23.66
CA ARG A 83 5.03 3.15 -24.39
C ARG A 83 3.93 4.19 -24.59
N GLY A 84 3.85 4.67 -25.82
CA GLY A 84 2.78 5.52 -26.30
C GLY A 84 1.42 4.91 -25.96
N ARG A 85 0.56 5.71 -25.34
CA ARG A 85 -0.87 5.48 -25.37
C ARG A 85 -1.43 6.48 -26.37
N ASP A 86 -1.66 5.97 -27.58
CA ASP A 86 -2.60 6.55 -28.52
C ASP A 86 -3.89 6.89 -27.78
N ALA A 87 -4.22 8.18 -27.81
CA ALA A 87 -5.55 8.66 -27.49
C ALA A 87 -6.43 8.49 -28.75
N ARG A 88 -7.33 7.51 -28.69
CA ARG A 88 -8.57 7.35 -29.48
C ARG A 88 -9.24 6.10 -28.92
N ILE A 89 -10.54 6.07 -28.58
CA ILE A 89 -11.72 6.64 -29.24
C ILE A 89 -12.67 7.18 -28.17
#